data_AF-A0A5M9NVY0-F1
#
_entry.id   AF-A0A5M9NVY0-F1
#
_cell.length_a   1.000
_cell.length_b   1.000
_cell.length_c   1.000
_cell.angle_alpha   90.00
_cell.angle_beta   90.00
_cell.angle_gamma   90.00
#
_symmetry.space_group_name_H-M   'P 1'
#
loop_
_entity.id
_entity.type
_entity.pdbx_description
1 polymer ?
#
loop_
_entity_poly.entity_id
_entity_poly.type
_entity_poly.pdbx_seq_one_letter_code
_entity_poly.pdbx_strand_id
1 'polypeptide(L)'
;MKLKLISQLISFGADKDKKEFRITELKSLLRSTFRELYYFKDEDDMRKKEAYLFGSTENKAPVSMIYEKDDNSCEGKSEKLFDEGTEFTVCFVERKSKKDCMDFLEFYINLLSQASIIGGIGQSSSIGKGAFRIVEIKDLLDRENEEFNKFIPKNLEEVEKIISDTKYNYLDEDKEPIKLRTVLKKERNITYSNLNSSLQYPYVININIIQLNDSQKIGYLMKEINKLYKKIRREMPNNIGKDENNSEDSETKRYISPFHFSFAASQDKKFLIIKEKNYNFIFDKSCGGNDIQEQEIKRNVDEFIEKTEK
;
A
#
# COMPACT_ATOMS: atom_id res chain seq x y z
N MET A 1 -11.03 11.67 -10.14
CA MET A 1 -10.98 11.34 -8.70
C MET A 1 -10.06 12.33 -8.00
N LYS A 2 -10.42 12.74 -6.79
CA LYS A 2 -9.61 13.64 -5.97
C LYS A 2 -9.02 12.88 -4.79
N LEU A 3 -7.70 12.98 -4.63
CA LEU A 3 -6.92 12.36 -3.56
C LEU A 3 -6.44 13.46 -2.61
N LYS A 4 -6.41 13.18 -1.30
CA LYS A 4 -5.95 14.14 -0.28
C LYS A 4 -4.95 13.49 0.65
N LEU A 5 -3.80 14.13 0.84
CA LEU A 5 -2.76 13.64 1.75
C LEU A 5 -3.25 13.66 3.20
N ILE A 6 -3.04 12.53 3.88
CA ILE A 6 -3.24 12.36 5.33
C ILE A 6 -1.93 12.65 6.07
N SER A 7 -0.79 12.28 5.47
CA SER A 7 0.55 12.55 5.99
C SER A 7 1.43 13.18 4.92
N GLN A 8 2.51 13.85 5.34
CA GLN A 8 3.45 14.49 4.42
C GLN A 8 4.01 13.51 3.39
N LEU A 9 4.13 13.96 2.14
CA LEU A 9 4.66 13.18 1.02
C LEU A 9 6.01 13.75 0.56
N ILE A 10 7.01 12.88 0.45
CA ILE A 10 8.28 13.19 -0.21
C ILE A 10 8.27 12.49 -1.57
N SER A 11 8.16 13.27 -2.64
CA SER A 11 8.18 12.75 -4.02
C SER A 11 8.82 13.79 -4.95
N PHE A 12 9.69 13.31 -5.84
CA PHE A 12 10.45 14.14 -6.78
C PHE A 12 10.80 13.35 -8.04
N GLY A 13 10.98 14.07 -9.14
CA GLY A 13 11.36 13.54 -10.45
C GLY A 13 12.87 13.47 -10.65
N ALA A 14 13.31 13.86 -11.85
CA ALA A 14 14.74 13.97 -12.18
C ALA A 14 15.44 15.03 -11.32
N ASP A 15 14.75 16.14 -11.07
CA ASP A 15 15.19 17.17 -10.14
C ASP A 15 14.79 16.78 -8.72
N LYS A 16 15.78 16.47 -7.88
CA LYS A 16 15.57 16.03 -6.49
C LYS A 16 15.22 17.16 -5.53
N ASP A 17 15.33 18.41 -5.97
CA ASP A 17 15.07 19.59 -5.15
C ASP A 17 13.66 20.15 -5.37
N LYS A 18 13.00 19.72 -6.45
CA LYS A 18 11.62 20.07 -6.77
C LYS A 18 10.68 18.92 -6.44
N LYS A 19 9.70 19.19 -5.57
CA LYS A 19 8.61 18.25 -5.34
C LYS A 19 7.80 18.03 -6.62
N GLU A 20 7.46 16.78 -6.90
CA GLU A 20 6.68 16.38 -8.08
C GLU A 20 5.74 15.24 -7.68
N PHE A 21 4.44 15.36 -7.98
CA PHE A 21 3.53 14.23 -7.85
C PHE A 21 3.66 13.32 -9.07
N ARG A 22 4.11 12.08 -8.83
CA ARG A 22 4.38 11.13 -9.91
C ARG A 22 3.29 10.07 -9.99
N ILE A 23 2.51 10.10 -11.07
CA ILE A 23 1.47 9.10 -11.31
C ILE A 23 2.02 7.66 -11.35
N THR A 24 3.31 7.50 -11.68
CA THR A 24 4.01 6.21 -11.65
C THR A 24 4.11 5.64 -10.24
N GLU A 25 4.26 6.47 -9.19
CA GLU A 25 4.29 6.00 -7.81
C GLU A 25 2.93 5.46 -7.38
N LEU A 26 1.83 6.10 -7.81
CA LEU A 26 0.49 5.60 -7.59
C LEU A 26 0.26 4.25 -8.31
N LYS A 27 0.69 4.13 -9.58
CA LYS A 27 0.64 2.86 -10.32
C LYS A 27 1.43 1.76 -9.62
N SER A 28 2.63 2.07 -9.13
CA SER A 28 3.47 1.12 -8.38
C SER A 28 2.79 0.69 -7.08
N LEU A 29 2.14 1.61 -6.36
CA LEU A 29 1.38 1.29 -5.17
C LEU A 29 0.22 0.33 -5.48
N LEU A 30 -0.59 0.62 -6.50
CA LEU A 30 -1.71 -0.23 -6.91
C LEU A 30 -1.24 -1.64 -7.27
N ARG A 31 -0.18 -1.75 -8.09
CA ARG A 31 0.41 -3.03 -8.48
C ARG A 31 0.95 -3.79 -7.26
N SER A 32 1.55 -3.09 -6.29
CA SER A 32 2.01 -3.69 -5.04
C SER A 32 0.85 -4.18 -4.17
N THR A 33 -0.20 -3.36 -4.00
CA THR A 33 -1.41 -3.74 -3.25
C THR A 33 -2.09 -4.96 -3.86
N PHE A 34 -2.14 -5.04 -5.20
CA PHE A 34 -2.67 -6.21 -5.90
C PHE A 34 -1.91 -7.48 -5.52
N ARG A 35 -0.57 -7.50 -5.67
CA ARG A 35 0.25 -8.65 -5.25
C ARG A 35 0.11 -8.97 -3.76
N GLU A 36 0.00 -7.93 -2.94
CA GLU A 36 -0.02 -8.06 -1.49
C GLU A 36 -1.31 -8.68 -0.95
N LEU A 37 -2.46 -8.44 -1.60
CA LEU A 37 -3.77 -8.85 -1.08
C LEU A 37 -4.44 -9.99 -1.86
N TYR A 38 -4.17 -10.12 -3.17
CA TYR A 38 -4.90 -11.03 -4.03
C TYR A 38 -4.34 -12.45 -4.00
N TYR A 39 -5.18 -13.41 -4.41
CA TYR A 39 -4.81 -14.82 -4.46
C TYR A 39 -4.13 -15.17 -5.77
N PHE A 40 -3.05 -15.95 -5.67
CA PHE A 40 -2.32 -16.49 -6.80
C PHE A 40 -1.94 -17.95 -6.55
N LYS A 41 -2.02 -18.78 -7.59
CA LYS A 41 -1.65 -20.20 -7.52
C LYS A 41 -0.14 -20.36 -7.36
N ASP A 42 0.60 -19.62 -8.17
CA ASP A 42 2.06 -19.60 -8.29
C ASP A 42 2.54 -18.22 -8.79
N GLU A 43 3.84 -18.07 -9.03
CA GLU A 43 4.41 -16.81 -9.53
C GLU A 43 4.00 -16.50 -10.97
N ASP A 44 3.77 -17.52 -11.80
CA ASP A 44 3.40 -17.34 -13.19
C ASP A 44 1.96 -16.84 -13.31
N ASP A 45 1.04 -17.40 -12.51
CA ASP A 45 -0.34 -16.92 -12.35
C ASP A 45 -0.36 -15.45 -11.88
N MET A 46 0.52 -15.10 -10.92
CA MET A 46 0.67 -13.72 -10.47
C MET A 46 1.13 -12.78 -11.59
N ARG A 47 2.21 -13.13 -12.29
CA ARG A 47 2.77 -12.32 -13.39
C ARG A 47 1.76 -12.14 -14.51
N LYS A 48 1.03 -13.21 -14.87
CA LYS A 48 0.00 -13.19 -15.91
C LYS A 48 -1.14 -12.23 -15.54
N LYS A 49 -1.75 -12.39 -14.37
CA LYS A 49 -2.85 -11.52 -13.92
C LYS A 49 -2.40 -10.07 -13.77
N GLU A 50 -1.18 -9.86 -13.26
CA GLU A 50 -0.59 -8.53 -13.16
C GLU A 50 -0.36 -7.89 -14.54
N ALA A 51 0.11 -8.65 -15.53
CA ALA A 51 0.26 -8.18 -16.91
C ALA A 51 -1.09 -7.87 -17.58
N TYR A 52 -2.12 -8.70 -17.34
CA TYR A 52 -3.48 -8.47 -17.82
C TYR A 52 -4.06 -7.16 -17.28
N LEU A 53 -3.88 -6.89 -15.99
CA LEU A 53 -4.43 -5.71 -15.33
C LEU A 53 -3.63 -4.44 -15.60
N PHE A 54 -2.29 -4.49 -15.50
CA PHE A 54 -1.41 -3.30 -15.51
C PHE A 54 -0.57 -3.16 -16.78
N GLY A 55 -0.71 -4.08 -17.73
CA GLY A 55 0.15 -4.17 -18.89
C GLY A 55 1.52 -4.79 -18.61
N SER A 56 2.19 -5.13 -19.70
CA SER A 56 3.55 -5.64 -19.77
C SER A 56 4.33 -4.88 -20.86
N THR A 57 5.54 -5.33 -21.16
CA THR A 57 6.30 -4.86 -22.33
C THR A 57 5.59 -5.16 -23.66
N GLU A 58 4.73 -6.19 -23.68
CA GLU A 58 4.02 -6.66 -24.87
C GLU A 58 2.60 -6.10 -24.95
N ASN A 59 1.93 -5.94 -23.81
CA ASN A 59 0.53 -5.55 -23.73
C ASN A 59 0.35 -4.21 -23.02
N LYS A 60 -0.45 -3.32 -23.59
CA LYS A 60 -0.84 -2.06 -22.93
C LYS A 60 -1.85 -2.34 -21.82
N ALA A 61 -1.74 -1.58 -20.73
CA ALA A 61 -2.73 -1.63 -19.66
C ALA A 61 -4.14 -1.24 -20.17
N PRO A 62 -5.20 -1.93 -19.74
CA PRO A 62 -6.59 -1.60 -20.09
C PRO A 62 -7.01 -0.22 -19.58
N VAL A 63 -6.49 0.24 -18.44
CA VAL A 63 -6.81 1.56 -17.87
C VAL A 63 -5.60 2.48 -17.92
N SER A 64 -5.80 3.69 -18.42
CA SER A 64 -4.82 4.78 -18.36
C SER A 64 -5.07 5.64 -17.13
N MET A 65 -4.02 5.93 -16.35
CA MET A 65 -4.09 6.91 -15.26
C MET A 65 -3.40 8.20 -15.68
N ILE A 66 -4.11 9.30 -15.52
CA ILE A 66 -3.68 10.64 -15.91
C ILE A 66 -3.73 11.51 -14.65
N TYR A 67 -2.65 12.21 -14.36
CA TYR A 67 -2.62 13.25 -13.33
C TYR A 67 -3.02 14.57 -14.00
N GLU A 68 -4.05 15.21 -13.48
CA GLU A 68 -4.42 16.57 -13.87
C GLU A 68 -3.55 17.53 -13.05
N LYS A 69 -2.61 18.16 -13.73
CA LYS A 69 -1.69 19.11 -13.09
C LYS A 69 -2.46 20.41 -12.87
N ASP A 70 -2.59 20.81 -11.61
CA ASP A 70 -3.09 22.14 -11.28
C ASP A 70 -1.99 23.17 -11.59
N ASP A 71 -2.23 24.02 -12.59
CA ASP A 71 -1.32 25.10 -13.02
C ASP A 71 -0.96 26.08 -11.88
N ASN A 72 -1.74 26.11 -10.80
CA ASN A 72 -1.56 27.00 -9.65
C ASN A 72 -0.70 26.42 -8.52
N SER A 73 -0.18 25.19 -8.64
CA SER A 73 0.56 24.56 -7.55
C SER A 73 2.07 24.55 -7.81
N CYS A 74 2.77 25.33 -6.99
CA CYS A 74 4.22 25.26 -6.71
C CYS A 74 5.15 26.22 -7.47
N GLU A 75 4.82 27.52 -7.52
CA GLU A 75 5.83 28.58 -7.49
C GLU A 75 6.10 28.99 -6.03
N GLY A 76 6.72 28.08 -5.28
CA GLY A 76 7.13 28.30 -3.89
C GLY A 76 8.45 27.60 -3.65
N LYS A 77 9.37 28.30 -2.97
CA LYS A 77 10.77 27.91 -2.70
C LYS A 77 10.93 26.39 -2.44
N SER A 78 11.82 25.74 -3.20
CA SER A 78 12.77 24.70 -2.79
C SER A 78 12.35 23.75 -1.64
N GLU A 79 11.14 23.18 -1.65
CA GLU A 79 10.75 22.19 -0.65
C GLU A 79 10.38 20.87 -1.32
N LYS A 80 11.09 19.80 -0.93
CA LYS A 80 10.93 18.42 -1.44
C LYS A 80 9.66 17.72 -0.90
N LEU A 81 8.76 18.48 -0.29
CA LEU A 81 7.71 17.98 0.60
C LEU A 81 6.36 18.55 0.20
N PHE A 82 5.38 17.68 0.04
CA PHE A 82 3.97 18.05 0.04
C PHE A 82 3.42 17.93 1.45
N ASP A 83 2.71 18.95 1.89
CA ASP A 83 2.12 19.01 3.22
C ASP A 83 0.86 18.17 3.33
N GLU A 84 0.50 17.85 4.57
CA GLU A 84 -0.78 17.23 4.90
C GLU A 84 -1.93 18.07 4.33
N GLY A 85 -2.95 17.40 3.79
CA GLY A 85 -4.10 18.06 3.18
C GLY A 85 -3.89 18.51 1.73
N THR A 86 -2.69 18.40 1.15
CA THR A 86 -2.48 18.62 -0.29
C THR A 86 -3.40 17.70 -1.09
N GLU A 87 -4.02 18.24 -2.15
CA GLU A 87 -4.94 17.51 -3.02
C GLU A 87 -4.32 17.26 -4.39
N PHE A 88 -4.63 16.09 -4.97
CA PHE A 88 -4.22 15.71 -6.32
C PHE A 88 -5.44 15.18 -7.08
N THR A 89 -5.60 15.61 -8.34
CA THR A 89 -6.67 15.11 -9.21
C THR A 89 -6.11 14.08 -10.18
N VAL A 90 -6.70 12.89 -10.15
CA VAL A 90 -6.30 11.75 -11.00
C VAL A 90 -7.51 11.22 -11.74
N CYS A 91 -7.35 10.99 -13.04
CA CYS A 91 -8.38 10.45 -13.93
C CYS A 91 -8.00 9.05 -14.40
N PHE A 92 -8.93 8.12 -14.26
CA PHE A 92 -8.83 6.76 -14.82
C PHE A 92 -9.66 6.73 -16.10
N VAL A 93 -9.03 6.31 -17.19
CA VAL A 93 -9.65 6.25 -18.51
C VAL A 93 -9.48 4.85 -19.03
N GLU A 94 -10.59 4.12 -19.15
CA GLU A 94 -10.58 2.82 -19.79
C GLU A 94 -10.28 2.99 -21.29
N ARG A 95 -9.28 2.27 -21.77
CA ARG A 95 -8.96 2.18 -23.19
C ARG A 95 -9.94 1.19 -23.79
N LYS A 96 -10.47 1.47 -24.98
CA LYS A 96 -11.35 0.54 -25.72
C LYS A 96 -10.79 -0.89 -25.67
N SER A 97 -11.34 -1.70 -24.77
CA SER A 97 -11.02 -3.10 -24.61
C SER A 97 -11.83 -3.89 -25.64
N LYS A 98 -11.26 -4.99 -26.16
CA LYS A 98 -11.93 -5.89 -27.11
C LYS A 98 -12.73 -7.01 -26.42
N LYS A 99 -12.90 -7.02 -25.10
CA LYS A 99 -13.52 -8.15 -24.39
C LYS A 99 -14.36 -7.75 -23.17
N ASP A 100 -15.59 -8.27 -23.13
CA ASP A 100 -16.70 -8.00 -22.20
C ASP A 100 -16.63 -8.72 -20.84
N CYS A 101 -15.45 -9.08 -20.32
CA CYS A 101 -15.37 -9.96 -19.14
C CYS A 101 -15.20 -9.25 -17.78
N MET A 102 -14.89 -7.94 -17.76
CA MET A 102 -14.54 -7.24 -16.53
C MET A 102 -14.84 -5.74 -16.63
N ASP A 103 -15.43 -5.17 -15.57
CA ASP A 103 -15.42 -3.73 -15.36
C ASP A 103 -14.06 -3.33 -14.79
N PHE A 104 -13.19 -2.82 -15.67
CA PHE A 104 -11.85 -2.42 -15.27
C PHE A 104 -11.86 -1.16 -14.40
N LEU A 105 -12.77 -0.22 -14.62
CA LEU A 105 -12.83 1.01 -13.83
C LEU A 105 -13.22 0.70 -12.39
N GLU A 106 -14.25 -0.12 -12.20
CA GLU A 106 -14.68 -0.57 -10.87
C GLU A 106 -13.53 -1.28 -10.13
N PHE A 107 -12.84 -2.21 -10.79
CA PHE A 107 -11.69 -2.89 -10.20
C PHE A 107 -10.59 -1.91 -9.77
N TYR A 108 -10.21 -0.99 -10.65
CA TYR A 108 -9.13 -0.05 -10.38
C TYR A 108 -9.49 0.94 -9.27
N ILE A 109 -10.75 1.36 -9.19
CA ILE A 109 -11.24 2.22 -8.10
C ILE A 109 -11.24 1.44 -6.79
N ASN A 110 -11.75 0.21 -6.77
CA ASN A 110 -11.69 -0.64 -5.58
C ASN A 110 -10.25 -0.86 -5.09
N LEU A 111 -9.33 -1.16 -6.02
CA LEU A 111 -7.92 -1.35 -5.71
C LEU A 111 -7.25 -0.06 -5.20
N LEU A 112 -7.64 1.10 -5.72
CA LEU A 112 -7.19 2.40 -5.21
C LEU A 112 -7.68 2.66 -3.80
N SER A 113 -8.91 2.29 -3.48
CA SER A 113 -9.43 2.36 -2.12
C SER A 113 -8.67 1.46 -1.17
N GLN A 114 -8.41 0.20 -1.55
CA GLN A 114 -7.56 -0.71 -0.79
C GLN A 114 -6.16 -0.13 -0.58
N ALA A 115 -5.52 0.38 -1.64
CA ALA A 115 -4.19 0.98 -1.60
C ALA A 115 -4.13 2.22 -0.70
N SER A 116 -5.17 3.06 -0.71
CA SER A 116 -5.27 4.25 0.14
C SER A 116 -5.38 3.91 1.64
N ILE A 117 -5.90 2.72 1.97
CA ILE A 117 -5.99 2.22 3.34
C ILE A 117 -4.64 1.63 3.76
N ILE A 118 -4.08 0.70 2.99
CA ILE A 118 -2.98 -0.16 3.44
C ILE A 118 -1.57 0.36 3.08
N GLY A 119 -1.47 1.52 2.44
CA GLY A 119 -0.21 2.00 1.90
C GLY A 119 -0.18 3.51 1.67
N GLY A 120 0.91 3.95 1.05
CA GLY A 120 1.19 5.35 0.74
C GLY A 120 2.18 5.45 -0.41
N ILE A 121 2.27 6.64 -0.99
CA ILE A 121 3.16 6.94 -2.13
C ILE A 121 4.43 7.67 -1.67
N GLY A 122 5.43 7.70 -2.55
CA GLY A 122 6.70 8.41 -2.32
C GLY A 122 7.64 7.75 -1.30
N GLN A 123 8.67 8.50 -0.93
CA GLN A 123 9.73 8.02 -0.06
C GLN A 123 9.25 7.83 1.38
N SER A 124 9.72 6.74 2.01
CA SER A 124 9.40 6.38 3.40
C SER A 124 7.91 6.08 3.64
N SER A 125 7.18 5.66 2.60
CA SER A 125 5.79 5.26 2.73
C SER A 125 5.56 4.04 3.63
N SER A 126 6.58 3.19 3.81
CA SER A 126 6.55 2.07 4.76
C SER A 126 6.45 2.48 6.23
N ILE A 127 6.75 3.74 6.57
CA ILE A 127 6.64 4.30 7.93
C ILE A 127 5.55 5.38 8.03
N GLY A 128 4.57 5.33 7.12
CA GLY A 128 3.37 6.17 7.17
C GLY A 128 3.46 7.51 6.44
N LYS A 129 4.52 7.81 5.69
CA LYS A 129 4.56 8.99 4.78
C LYS A 129 3.74 8.77 3.52
N GLY A 130 3.24 9.87 2.94
CA GLY A 130 2.47 9.84 1.70
C GLY A 130 1.19 9.00 1.77
N ALA A 131 0.66 8.79 2.98
CA ALA A 131 -0.66 8.22 3.16
C ALA A 131 -1.69 9.22 2.64
N PHE A 132 -2.74 8.74 1.99
CA PHE A 132 -3.75 9.57 1.36
C PHE A 132 -5.13 8.90 1.45
N ARG A 133 -6.18 9.69 1.28
CA ARG A 133 -7.55 9.18 1.09
C ARG A 133 -8.13 9.67 -0.22
N ILE A 134 -9.10 8.91 -0.72
CA ILE A 134 -10.01 9.37 -1.77
C ILE A 134 -11.04 10.29 -1.10
N VAL A 135 -11.22 11.50 -1.65
CA VAL A 135 -12.21 12.45 -1.12
C VAL A 135 -13.43 12.56 -2.03
N GLU A 136 -13.25 12.27 -3.32
CA GLU A 136 -14.30 12.40 -4.32
C GLU A 136 -14.01 11.49 -5.51
N ILE A 137 -15.04 10.78 -5.95
CA ILE A 137 -15.06 10.05 -7.22
C ILE A 137 -16.19 10.66 -8.06
N LYS A 138 -15.85 11.05 -9.28
CA LYS A 138 -16.80 11.60 -10.26
C LYS A 138 -16.69 10.75 -11.51
N ASP A 139 -17.81 10.22 -11.95
CA ASP A 139 -17.93 9.72 -13.31
C ASP A 139 -18.16 10.93 -14.24
N LEU A 140 -17.30 11.08 -15.25
CA LEU A 140 -17.34 12.19 -16.19
C LEU A 140 -18.40 11.98 -17.29
N LEU A 141 -18.83 10.73 -17.50
CA LEU A 141 -19.84 10.35 -18.48
C LEU A 141 -21.23 10.28 -17.85
N ASP A 142 -21.31 9.93 -16.57
CA ASP A 142 -22.57 9.88 -15.82
C ASP A 142 -22.51 10.77 -14.56
N ARG A 143 -23.03 11.99 -14.70
CA ARG A 143 -22.93 13.02 -13.64
C ARG A 143 -23.84 12.76 -12.44
N GLU A 144 -24.77 11.80 -12.54
CA GLU A 144 -25.71 11.46 -11.46
C GLU A 144 -25.33 10.15 -10.74
N ASN A 145 -24.33 9.40 -11.26
CA ASN A 145 -24.02 8.07 -10.74
C ASN A 145 -23.17 8.11 -9.46
N GLU A 146 -23.83 7.92 -8.32
CA GLU A 146 -23.19 7.75 -7.01
C GLU A 146 -22.59 6.34 -6.80
N GLU A 147 -22.64 5.43 -7.78
CA GLU A 147 -22.24 4.03 -7.60
C GLU A 147 -20.83 3.87 -7.02
N PHE A 148 -19.87 4.69 -7.46
CA PHE A 148 -18.49 4.59 -6.99
C PHE A 148 -18.28 5.12 -5.56
N ASN A 149 -19.25 5.82 -4.96
CA ASN A 149 -19.15 6.28 -3.57
C ASN A 149 -19.04 5.12 -2.57
N LYS A 150 -19.45 3.90 -2.96
CA LYS A 150 -19.26 2.66 -2.17
C LYS A 150 -17.79 2.35 -1.87
N PHE A 151 -16.85 2.94 -2.63
CA PHE A 151 -15.42 2.76 -2.48
C PHE A 151 -14.76 3.84 -1.60
N ILE A 152 -15.49 4.84 -1.14
CA ILE A 152 -15.00 5.84 -0.18
C ILE A 152 -15.50 5.45 1.22
N PRO A 153 -14.62 4.94 2.12
CA PRO A 153 -15.07 4.49 3.42
C PRO A 153 -15.59 5.65 4.29
N LYS A 154 -16.72 5.42 4.96
CA LYS A 154 -17.40 6.36 5.86
C LYS A 154 -17.23 6.02 7.34
N ASN A 155 -16.78 4.82 7.66
CA ASN A 155 -16.51 4.37 9.03
C ASN A 155 -15.50 3.21 9.05
N LEU A 156 -15.17 2.72 10.25
CA LEU A 156 -14.25 1.59 10.44
C LEU A 156 -14.74 0.30 9.76
N GLU A 157 -16.03 0.00 9.85
CA GLU A 157 -16.60 -1.21 9.24
C GLU A 157 -16.43 -1.21 7.72
N GLU A 158 -16.59 -0.04 7.08
CA GLU A 158 -16.33 0.11 5.65
C GLU A 158 -14.85 0.04 5.29
N VAL A 159 -13.94 0.57 6.13
CA VAL A 159 -12.48 0.39 5.95
C VAL A 159 -12.15 -1.10 5.97
N GLU A 160 -12.64 -1.83 6.96
CA GLU A 160 -12.44 -3.28 7.08
C GLU A 160 -13.02 -4.00 5.88
N LYS A 161 -14.25 -3.65 5.48
CA LYS A 161 -14.94 -4.26 4.33
C LYS A 161 -14.15 -4.07 3.04
N ILE A 162 -13.68 -2.85 2.71
CA ILE A 162 -12.95 -2.59 1.46
C ILE A 162 -11.73 -3.51 1.31
N ILE A 163 -11.02 -3.79 2.41
CA ILE A 163 -9.82 -4.64 2.39
C ILE A 163 -10.12 -6.11 2.67
N SER A 164 -11.35 -6.50 3.02
CA SER A 164 -11.70 -7.88 3.38
C SER A 164 -12.81 -8.48 2.50
N ASP A 165 -13.50 -7.71 1.68
CA ASP A 165 -14.66 -8.16 0.91
C ASP A 165 -14.22 -8.99 -0.30
N THR A 166 -14.55 -10.29 -0.26
CA THR A 166 -14.25 -11.27 -1.31
C THR A 166 -15.33 -11.33 -2.39
N LYS A 167 -16.38 -10.50 -2.30
CA LYS A 167 -17.52 -10.53 -3.25
C LYS A 167 -17.17 -10.13 -4.67
N TYR A 168 -16.07 -9.42 -4.88
CA TYR A 168 -15.65 -9.00 -6.21
C TYR A 168 -14.91 -10.13 -6.94
N ASN A 169 -15.65 -10.90 -7.72
CA ASN A 169 -15.11 -11.92 -8.62
C ASN A 169 -14.94 -11.31 -10.01
N TYR A 170 -13.75 -10.80 -10.29
CA TYR A 170 -13.38 -10.42 -11.65
C TYR A 170 -12.81 -11.63 -12.38
N LEU A 171 -12.88 -11.64 -13.70
CA LEU A 171 -12.35 -12.71 -14.54
C LEU A 171 -11.19 -12.18 -15.38
N ASP A 172 -10.11 -12.95 -15.45
CA ASP A 172 -9.02 -12.67 -16.37
C ASP A 172 -9.35 -13.11 -17.81
N GLU A 173 -8.38 -13.03 -18.70
CA GLU A 173 -8.53 -13.40 -20.12
C GLU A 173 -8.92 -14.87 -20.35
N ASP A 174 -8.58 -15.76 -19.42
CA ASP A 174 -8.86 -17.19 -19.46
C ASP A 174 -10.12 -17.55 -18.68
N LYS A 175 -10.84 -16.54 -18.17
CA LYS A 175 -11.99 -16.68 -17.28
C LYS A 175 -11.62 -17.30 -15.93
N GLU A 176 -10.36 -17.18 -15.52
CA GLU A 176 -9.94 -17.53 -14.17
C GLU A 176 -10.23 -16.37 -13.21
N PRO A 177 -10.59 -16.65 -11.95
CA PRO A 177 -10.96 -15.61 -11.00
C PRO A 177 -9.76 -14.78 -10.55
N ILE A 178 -9.89 -13.46 -10.66
CA ILE A 178 -9.07 -12.46 -9.98
C ILE A 178 -9.83 -12.10 -8.69
N LYS A 179 -9.40 -12.68 -7.57
CA LYS A 179 -10.06 -12.55 -6.27
C LYS A 179 -9.08 -12.22 -5.15
N LEU A 180 -9.60 -11.52 -4.15
CA LEU A 180 -8.93 -11.31 -2.88
C LEU A 180 -8.64 -12.67 -2.20
N ARG A 181 -7.56 -12.75 -1.43
CA ARG A 181 -7.34 -13.93 -0.57
C ARG A 181 -8.44 -14.03 0.49
N THR A 182 -8.71 -15.25 0.93
CA THR A 182 -9.63 -15.50 2.03
C THR A 182 -9.10 -14.82 3.28
N VAL A 183 -10.00 -14.22 4.05
CA VAL A 183 -9.68 -13.47 5.27
C VAL A 183 -10.41 -14.06 6.47
N LEU A 184 -9.73 -14.09 7.61
CA LEU A 184 -10.31 -14.28 8.92
C LEU A 184 -10.30 -12.93 9.64
N LYS A 185 -11.48 -12.42 9.98
CA LYS A 185 -11.63 -11.20 10.76
C LYS A 185 -11.84 -11.56 12.23
N LYS A 186 -10.99 -11.03 13.10
CA LYS A 186 -11.15 -11.12 14.55
C LYS A 186 -10.88 -9.75 15.16
N GLU A 187 -11.91 -9.16 15.75
CA GLU A 187 -11.84 -7.81 16.32
C GLU A 187 -11.29 -6.82 15.28
N ARG A 188 -10.17 -6.15 15.58
CA ARG A 188 -9.46 -5.17 14.74
C ARG A 188 -8.37 -5.77 13.86
N ASN A 189 -8.29 -7.10 13.80
CA ASN A 189 -7.31 -7.83 13.01
C ASN A 189 -7.96 -8.51 11.81
N ILE A 190 -7.35 -8.35 10.64
CA ILE A 190 -7.71 -9.02 9.40
C ILE A 190 -6.52 -9.89 8.99
N THR A 191 -6.67 -11.19 9.17
CA THR A 191 -5.65 -12.18 8.85
C THR A 191 -5.95 -12.81 7.51
N TYR A 192 -4.99 -12.79 6.59
CA TYR A 192 -5.16 -13.36 5.25
C TYR A 192 -4.69 -14.82 5.23
N SER A 193 -5.36 -15.65 4.44
CA SER A 193 -4.92 -17.02 4.21
C SER A 193 -3.50 -17.04 3.66
N ASN A 194 -2.68 -17.95 4.19
CA ASN A 194 -1.33 -18.17 3.69
C ASN A 194 -1.36 -18.58 2.22
N LEU A 195 -0.40 -18.06 1.46
CA LEU A 195 -0.13 -18.53 0.12
C LEU A 195 0.88 -19.68 0.17
N ASN A 196 1.07 -20.34 -0.97
CA ASN A 196 2.09 -21.37 -1.12
C ASN A 196 3.46 -20.81 -0.66
N SER A 197 4.16 -21.55 0.20
CA SER A 197 5.47 -21.15 0.73
C SER A 197 6.55 -21.04 -0.34
N SER A 198 6.33 -21.58 -1.54
CA SER A 198 7.22 -21.43 -2.68
C SER A 198 7.20 -20.03 -3.32
N LEU A 199 6.19 -19.19 -3.01
CA LEU A 199 6.09 -17.84 -3.58
C LEU A 199 7.13 -16.91 -2.98
N GLN A 200 8.03 -16.38 -3.82
CA GLN A 200 9.11 -15.48 -3.39
C GLN A 200 8.79 -14.01 -3.65
N TYR A 201 7.66 -13.54 -3.13
CA TYR A 201 7.30 -12.12 -3.15
C TYR A 201 6.63 -11.69 -1.83
N PRO A 202 6.64 -10.38 -1.51
CA PRO A 202 6.04 -9.90 -0.27
C PRO A 202 4.53 -9.86 -0.39
N TYR A 203 3.84 -10.52 0.54
CA TYR A 203 2.39 -10.49 0.70
C TYR A 203 2.00 -10.29 2.16
N VAL A 204 0.78 -9.81 2.38
CA VAL A 204 0.27 -9.51 3.73
C VAL A 204 -0.14 -10.78 4.45
N ILE A 205 0.18 -10.90 5.73
CA ILE A 205 -0.35 -11.97 6.58
C ILE A 205 -1.39 -11.45 7.55
N ASN A 206 -1.19 -10.24 8.08
CA ASN A 206 -2.11 -9.61 9.02
C ASN A 206 -2.17 -8.10 8.79
N ILE A 207 -3.37 -7.52 9.00
CA ILE A 207 -3.59 -6.08 9.09
C ILE A 207 -4.26 -5.80 10.43
N ASN A 208 -3.61 -4.98 11.24
CA ASN A 208 -4.19 -4.43 12.46
C ASN A 208 -4.62 -2.97 12.22
N ILE A 209 -5.82 -2.62 12.69
CA ILE A 209 -6.43 -1.30 12.49
C ILE A 209 -6.70 -0.65 13.85
N ILE A 210 -5.99 0.43 14.15
CA ILE A 210 -6.18 1.20 15.38
C ILE A 210 -6.90 2.50 15.03
N GLN A 211 -8.10 2.71 15.59
CA GLN A 211 -8.76 4.01 15.49
C GLN A 211 -8.05 5.01 16.39
N LEU A 212 -7.64 6.14 15.80
CA LEU A 212 -6.96 7.22 16.49
C LEU A 212 -7.98 8.18 17.12
N ASN A 213 -7.66 8.68 18.31
CA ASN A 213 -8.38 9.75 18.98
C ASN A 213 -7.76 11.12 18.66
N ASP A 214 -8.51 12.21 18.88
CA ASP A 214 -8.13 13.56 18.40
C ASP A 214 -6.80 14.09 18.97
N SER A 215 -6.38 13.57 20.12
CA SER A 215 -5.09 13.88 20.75
C SER A 215 -3.89 13.25 20.02
N GLN A 216 -4.11 12.16 19.27
CA GLN A 216 -3.07 11.42 18.56
C GLN A 216 -2.73 12.07 17.22
N LYS A 217 -1.72 12.94 17.25
CA LYS A 217 -1.22 13.61 16.05
C LYS A 217 -0.42 12.63 15.18
N ILE A 218 -0.76 12.55 13.90
CA ILE A 218 -0.06 11.72 12.88
C ILE A 218 1.45 11.97 12.91
N GLY A 219 1.88 13.22 12.92
CA GLY A 219 3.31 13.55 12.97
C GLY A 219 4.04 13.05 14.21
N TYR A 220 3.36 12.89 15.36
CA TYR A 220 3.94 12.26 16.55
C TYR A 220 4.03 10.74 16.37
N LEU A 221 2.96 10.10 15.93
CA LEU A 221 2.94 8.65 15.66
C LEU A 221 4.03 8.25 14.65
N MET A 222 4.21 9.03 13.58
CA MET A 222 5.28 8.80 12.61
C MET A 222 6.69 8.83 13.23
N LYS A 223 6.92 9.68 14.25
CA LYS A 223 8.20 9.70 14.97
C LYS A 223 8.39 8.43 15.79
N GLU A 224 7.35 7.97 16.48
CA GLU A 224 7.38 6.72 17.25
C GLU A 224 7.54 5.50 16.33
N ILE A 225 6.81 5.45 15.22
CA ILE A 225 6.95 4.41 14.18
C ILE A 225 8.37 4.39 13.63
N ASN A 226 8.99 5.55 13.36
CA ASN A 226 10.38 5.59 12.89
C ASN A 226 11.37 5.07 13.95
N LYS A 227 11.11 5.29 15.25
CA LYS A 227 11.93 4.69 16.33
C LYS A 227 11.76 3.16 16.34
N LEU A 228 10.53 2.67 16.27
CA LEU A 228 10.22 1.24 16.17
C LEU A 228 10.89 0.61 14.94
N TYR A 229 10.75 1.22 13.78
CA TYR A 229 11.35 0.77 12.53
C TYR A 229 12.88 0.65 12.63
N LYS A 230 13.54 1.61 13.30
CA LYS A 230 14.98 1.54 13.58
C LYS A 230 15.32 0.41 14.56
N LYS A 231 14.47 0.14 15.55
CA LYS A 231 14.63 -0.97 16.49
C LYS A 231 14.54 -2.32 15.75
N ILE A 232 13.45 -2.55 15.02
CA ILE A 232 13.23 -3.75 14.18
C ILE A 232 14.39 -3.95 13.20
N ARG A 233 14.86 -2.87 12.55
CA ARG A 233 15.99 -2.96 11.62
C ARG A 233 17.27 -3.46 12.31
N ARG A 234 17.56 -3.08 13.56
CA ARG A 234 18.76 -3.54 14.29
C ARG A 234 18.69 -5.03 14.64
N GLU A 235 17.50 -5.58 14.79
CA GLU A 235 17.27 -6.97 15.16
C GLU A 235 17.38 -7.94 13.96
N MET A 236 17.57 -7.40 12.75
CA MET A 236 17.65 -8.20 11.53
C MET A 236 19.02 -8.87 11.33
N PRO A 237 19.05 -10.13 10.85
CA PRO A 237 20.27 -10.92 10.75
C PRO A 237 21.35 -10.28 9.85
N ASN A 238 20.95 -9.53 8.82
CA ASN A 238 21.88 -8.88 7.88
C ASN A 238 22.50 -7.55 8.39
N ASN A 239 22.23 -7.12 9.64
CA ASN A 239 22.88 -5.94 10.24
C ASN A 239 23.96 -6.28 11.28
N ILE A 240 24.21 -7.57 11.53
CA ILE A 240 25.31 -8.03 12.38
C ILE A 240 26.54 -8.18 11.48
N GLY A 241 27.28 -7.08 11.28
CA GLY A 241 28.54 -7.10 10.51
C GLY A 241 28.74 -5.90 9.61
N LYS A 242 28.81 -4.69 10.18
CA LYS A 242 29.68 -3.65 9.62
C LYS A 242 30.86 -3.50 10.55
N ASP A 243 31.75 -4.49 10.52
CA ASP A 243 33.13 -4.24 10.94
C ASP A 243 33.76 -3.32 9.88
N GLU A 244 34.43 -2.28 10.33
CA GLU A 244 34.95 -1.15 9.54
C GLU A 244 36.09 -1.52 8.56
N ASN A 245 36.30 -2.80 8.23
CA ASN A 245 37.53 -3.27 7.59
C ASN A 245 37.37 -4.35 6.51
N ASN A 246 36.30 -4.37 5.70
CA ASN A 246 36.34 -5.21 4.49
C ASN A 246 35.74 -4.56 3.24
N SER A 247 36.60 -4.58 2.22
CA SER A 247 36.47 -4.21 0.82
C SER A 247 35.37 -4.98 0.07
N GLU A 248 34.88 -4.30 -0.98
CA GLU A 248 34.45 -4.82 -2.30
C GLU A 248 33.56 -6.10 -2.35
N ASP A 249 32.40 -5.96 -3.00
CA ASP A 249 31.47 -7.03 -3.39
C ASP A 249 30.58 -7.72 -2.34
N SER A 250 30.08 -6.97 -1.35
CA SER A 250 28.79 -7.38 -0.75
C SER A 250 27.65 -6.69 -1.50
N GLU A 251 26.86 -7.47 -2.25
CA GLU A 251 25.54 -7.05 -2.68
C GLU A 251 24.81 -6.53 -1.44
N THR A 252 24.64 -5.21 -1.33
CA THR A 252 23.87 -4.63 -0.23
C THR A 252 22.43 -5.12 -0.35
N LYS A 253 22.10 -6.22 0.33
CA LYS A 253 20.73 -6.73 0.42
C LYS A 253 19.87 -5.58 0.94
N ARG A 254 19.00 -5.04 0.07
CA ARG A 254 18.13 -3.92 0.43
C ARG A 254 17.22 -4.39 1.56
N TYR A 255 17.20 -3.63 2.66
CA TYR A 255 16.34 -3.95 3.79
C TYR A 255 14.87 -3.88 3.38
N ILE A 256 14.14 -4.97 3.65
CA ILE A 256 12.69 -5.06 3.50
C ILE A 256 12.12 -5.27 4.90
N SER A 257 11.20 -4.41 5.32
CA SER A 257 10.63 -4.52 6.66
C SER A 257 9.44 -5.48 6.68
N PRO A 258 9.31 -6.33 7.70
CA PRO A 258 8.12 -7.17 7.90
C PRO A 258 6.89 -6.36 8.27
N PHE A 259 7.08 -5.14 8.78
CA PHE A 259 5.98 -4.26 9.15
C PHE A 259 5.99 -2.99 8.31
N HIS A 260 4.83 -2.66 7.77
CA HIS A 260 4.55 -1.42 7.07
C HIS A 260 3.43 -0.69 7.81
N PHE A 261 3.56 0.62 7.92
CA PHE A 261 2.61 1.48 8.61
C PHE A 261 2.01 2.45 7.60
N SER A 262 0.69 2.63 7.66
CA SER A 262 -0.04 3.65 6.90
C SER A 262 -1.11 4.31 7.76
N PHE A 263 -1.73 5.36 7.23
CA PHE A 263 -2.87 6.01 7.84
C PHE A 263 -4.04 5.98 6.88
N ALA A 264 -5.19 5.52 7.36
CA ALA A 264 -6.47 5.67 6.67
C ALA A 264 -7.27 6.78 7.34
N ALA A 265 -8.19 7.39 6.60
CA ALA A 265 -9.07 8.40 7.17
C ALA A 265 -10.46 8.31 6.53
N SER A 266 -11.47 8.49 7.36
CA SER A 266 -12.87 8.41 7.01
C SER A 266 -13.61 9.53 7.74
N GLN A 267 -14.12 10.50 6.98
CA GLN A 267 -14.69 11.73 7.54
C GLN A 267 -13.71 12.35 8.55
N ASP A 268 -14.12 12.48 9.82
CA ASP A 268 -13.32 13.06 10.91
C ASP A 268 -12.47 12.03 11.66
N LYS A 269 -12.61 10.73 11.37
CA LYS A 269 -11.86 9.66 12.03
C LYS A 269 -10.60 9.32 11.24
N LYS A 270 -9.53 9.03 11.99
CA LYS A 270 -8.25 8.57 11.45
C LYS A 270 -7.93 7.19 12.02
N PHE A 271 -7.23 6.39 11.25
CA PHE A 271 -6.83 5.05 11.64
C PHE A 271 -5.36 4.86 11.34
N LEU A 272 -4.63 4.25 12.27
CA LEU A 272 -3.31 3.70 12.02
C LEU A 272 -3.48 2.27 11.51
N ILE A 273 -2.89 2.00 10.36
CA ILE A 273 -2.93 0.70 9.68
C ILE A 273 -1.54 0.08 9.81
N ILE A 274 -1.47 -1.09 10.45
CA ILE A 274 -0.23 -1.83 10.65
C ILE A 274 -0.33 -3.12 9.86
N LYS A 275 0.52 -3.24 8.84
CA LYS A 275 0.54 -4.34 7.89
C LYS A 275 1.75 -5.22 8.14
N GLU A 276 1.50 -6.46 8.49
CA GLU A 276 2.51 -7.50 8.64
C GLU A 276 2.65 -8.29 7.33
N LYS A 277 3.89 -8.53 6.90
CA LYS A 277 4.23 -9.25 5.68
C LYS A 277 4.83 -10.62 5.99
N ASN A 278 4.76 -11.52 5.02
CA ASN A 278 5.33 -12.86 5.13
C ASN A 278 6.84 -12.84 5.37
N TYR A 279 7.27 -13.55 6.41
CA TYR A 279 8.66 -13.63 6.84
C TYR A 279 9.52 -14.43 5.87
N ASN A 280 8.97 -15.43 5.18
CA ASN A 280 9.73 -16.27 4.24
C ASN A 280 10.42 -15.47 3.11
N PHE A 281 9.83 -14.35 2.68
CA PHE A 281 10.43 -13.48 1.66
C PHE A 281 11.48 -12.51 2.27
N ILE A 282 11.36 -12.21 3.55
CA ILE A 282 12.15 -11.17 4.24
C ILE A 282 13.38 -11.78 4.90
N PHE A 283 13.16 -12.92 5.55
CA PHE A 283 14.17 -13.79 6.10
C PHE A 283 14.34 -14.90 5.08
N ASP A 284 15.32 -14.74 4.21
CA ASP A 284 15.80 -15.86 3.41
C ASP A 284 16.15 -17.00 4.38
N LYS A 285 15.31 -18.04 4.43
CA LYS A 285 15.45 -19.15 5.39
C LYS A 285 16.77 -19.90 5.24
N SER A 286 17.49 -19.69 4.13
CA SER A 286 18.86 -20.17 3.95
C SER A 286 19.89 -19.44 4.82
N CYS A 287 19.56 -18.25 5.35
CA CYS A 287 20.44 -17.38 6.13
C CYS A 287 20.25 -17.49 7.65
N GLY A 288 19.60 -18.53 8.16
CA GLY A 288 19.52 -18.80 9.62
C GLY A 288 18.73 -17.76 10.42
N GLY A 289 17.68 -17.18 9.84
CA GLY A 289 16.72 -16.38 10.59
C GLY A 289 16.08 -17.24 11.69
N ASN A 290 16.43 -16.98 12.95
CA ASN A 290 15.94 -17.76 14.09
C ASN A 290 14.51 -17.32 14.44
N ASP A 291 13.62 -18.28 14.74
CA ASP A 291 12.26 -18.04 15.24
C ASP A 291 12.20 -17.01 16.39
N ILE A 292 13.28 -16.93 17.18
CA ILE A 292 13.48 -15.96 18.26
C ILE A 292 13.46 -14.49 17.76
N GLN A 293 14.06 -14.21 16.59
CA GLN A 293 14.09 -12.86 16.02
C GLN A 293 12.71 -12.45 15.49
N GLU A 294 12.00 -13.37 14.85
CA GLU A 294 10.61 -13.13 14.45
C GLU A 294 9.73 -12.82 15.67
N GLN A 295 9.87 -13.59 16.76
CA GLN A 295 9.15 -13.36 18.01
C GLN A 295 9.48 -12.02 18.65
N GLU A 296 10.75 -11.62 18.67
CA GLU A 296 11.18 -10.33 19.22
C GLU A 296 10.62 -9.14 18.43
N ILE A 297 10.67 -9.21 17.10
CA ILE A 297 10.11 -8.18 16.22
C ILE A 297 8.60 -8.07 16.45
N LYS A 298 7.89 -9.20 16.53
CA LYS A 298 6.45 -9.23 16.82
C LYS A 298 6.14 -8.59 18.17
N ARG A 299 6.86 -8.98 19.22
CA ARG A 299 6.73 -8.40 20.57
C ARG A 299 6.89 -6.87 20.55
N ASN A 300 7.89 -6.36 19.83
CA ASN A 300 8.12 -4.92 19.71
C ASN A 300 6.96 -4.16 19.03
N VAL A 301 6.30 -4.80 18.06
CA VAL A 301 5.13 -4.23 17.39
C VAL A 301 3.91 -4.33 18.29
N ASP A 302 3.70 -5.44 18.98
CA ASP A 302 2.59 -5.64 19.90
C ASP A 302 2.65 -4.63 21.07
N GLU A 303 3.83 -4.42 21.67
CA GLU A 303 4.04 -3.38 22.68
C GLU A 303 3.69 -1.97 22.16
N PHE A 304 4.03 -1.70 20.90
CA PHE A 304 3.67 -0.43 20.25
C PHE A 304 2.16 -0.30 20.02
N ILE A 305 1.49 -1.38 19.61
CA ILE A 305 0.03 -1.43 19.44
C ILE A 305 -0.65 -1.15 20.78
N GLU A 306 -0.30 -1.89 21.83
CA GLU A 306 -0.88 -1.72 23.17
C GLU A 306 -0.69 -0.30 23.72
N LYS A 307 0.46 0.31 23.47
CA LYS A 307 0.74 1.70 23.86
C LYS A 307 -0.10 2.70 23.07
N THR A 308 -0.40 2.40 21.82
CA THR A 308 -1.15 3.29 20.92
C THR A 308 -2.67 3.18 21.15
N GLU A 309 -3.16 2.04 21.64
CA GLU A 309 -4.58 1.86 21.96
C GLU A 309 -5.02 2.47 23.30
N LYS A 310 -4.07 2.77 24.20
CA LYS A 310 -4.29 3.44 25.50
C LYS A 310 -4.36 4.96 25.35
#